data_AF-A0A968D5G0-F1
#
_entry.id   AF-A0A968D5G0-F1
#
_cell.length_a   1.000
_cell.length_b   1.000
_cell.length_c   1.000
_cell.angle_alpha   90.00
_cell.angle_beta   90.00
_cell.angle_gamma   90.00
#
_symmetry.space_group_name_H-M   'P 1'
#
loop_
_entity.id
_entity.type
_entity.pdbx_description
1 polymer ?
#
loop_
_entity_poly.entity_id
_entity_poly.type
_entity_poly.pdbx_seq_one_letter_code
_entity_poly.pdbx_strand_id
1 'polypeptide(L)'
;MIYLKWTRSELATLDMDALYTEVDDDGWVQREVGIGANGLVIHHLVPTTGRPGWFGLARLSSLMLSSNVSKREFEVYWDAGAAGRPAI
;
A
#
# COMPACT_ATOMS: atom_id res chain seq x y z
N MET A 1 -2.03 3.85 13.70
CA MET A 1 -2.03 3.53 12.25
C MET A 1 -1.76 4.78 11.44
N ILE A 2 -0.85 4.68 10.49
CA ILE A 2 -0.34 5.75 9.63
C ILE A 2 -0.61 5.32 8.18
N TYR A 3 -1.16 6.23 7.38
CA TYR A 3 -1.50 5.95 5.99
C TYR A 3 -0.62 6.79 5.07
N LEU A 4 0.06 6.12 4.15
CA LEU A 4 1.01 6.74 3.22
C LEU A 4 0.63 6.42 1.79
N LYS A 5 0.86 7.39 0.91
CA LYS A 5 0.82 7.28 -0.54
C LYS A 5 2.22 7.56 -1.05
N TRP A 6 2.74 6.60 -1.79
CA TRP A 6 4.00 6.66 -2.49
C TRP A 6 3.72 6.81 -3.98
N THR A 7 4.41 7.74 -4.62
CA THR A 7 4.29 8.03 -6.04
C THR A 7 5.35 7.27 -6.84
N ARG A 8 5.14 7.15 -8.16
CA ARG A 8 6.15 6.58 -9.07
C ARG A 8 7.54 7.21 -8.88
N SER A 9 7.63 8.54 -8.68
CA SER A 9 8.91 9.23 -8.45
C SER A 9 9.61 8.83 -7.16
N GLU A 10 8.85 8.47 -6.11
CA GLU A 10 9.41 8.02 -4.83
C GLU A 10 9.85 6.56 -4.86
N LEU A 11 9.38 5.80 -5.85
CA LEU A 11 9.51 4.35 -5.88
C LEU A 11 10.38 3.80 -7.00
N ALA A 12 10.87 4.66 -7.91
CA ALA A 12 11.86 4.47 -8.99
C ALA A 12 11.69 3.29 -9.97
N THR A 13 11.24 2.12 -9.52
CA THR A 13 11.11 0.86 -10.26
C THR A 13 9.67 0.34 -10.29
N LEU A 14 8.70 1.10 -9.80
CA LEU A 14 7.30 0.66 -9.74
C LEU A 14 6.58 0.81 -11.08
N ASP A 15 6.11 -0.32 -11.61
CA ASP A 15 5.15 -0.38 -12.73
C ASP A 15 3.72 -0.10 -12.25
N MET A 16 3.56 0.96 -11.44
CA MET A 16 2.30 1.47 -10.95
C MET A 16 2.42 2.97 -10.69
N ASP A 17 1.30 3.70 -10.72
CA ASP A 17 1.29 5.15 -10.56
C ASP A 17 1.35 5.56 -9.08
N ALA A 18 0.76 4.75 -8.21
CA ALA A 18 0.82 4.96 -6.76
C ALA A 18 0.78 3.64 -5.99
N LEU A 19 1.45 3.63 -4.85
CA LEU A 19 1.34 2.58 -3.83
C LEU A 19 0.83 3.22 -2.54
N TYR A 20 -0.22 2.66 -1.98
CA TYR A 20 -0.78 3.06 -0.70
C TYR A 20 -0.39 2.03 0.34
N THR A 21 0.06 2.48 1.51
CA THR A 21 0.44 1.59 2.61
C THR A 21 -0.23 2.00 3.91
N GLU A 22 -0.81 1.04 4.61
CA GLU A 22 -1.14 1.17 6.03
C GLU A 22 0.03 0.66 6.86
N VAL A 23 0.43 1.46 7.84
CA VAL A 23 1.58 1.21 8.69
C VAL A 23 1.14 1.32 10.14
N ASP A 24 1.61 0.43 11.00
CA ASP A 24 1.35 0.53 12.45
C ASP A 24 2.21 1.61 13.12
N ASP A 25 1.96 1.82 14.42
CA ASP A 25 2.65 2.86 15.19
C ASP A 25 4.12 2.51 15.45
N ASP A 26 4.49 1.24 15.29
CA ASP A 26 5.88 0.78 15.36
C ASP A 26 6.61 0.95 14.01
N GLY A 27 5.89 1.23 12.92
CA GLY A 27 6.44 1.45 11.59
C GLY A 27 6.37 0.23 10.66
N TRP A 28 5.69 -0.86 11.04
CA TRP A 28 5.54 -2.04 10.19
C TRP A 28 4.40 -1.89 9.20
N VAL A 29 4.66 -2.26 7.95
CA VAL A 29 3.64 -2.27 6.89
C VAL A 29 2.65 -3.41 7.13
N GLN A 30 1.37 -3.05 7.25
CA GLN A 30 0.27 -3.96 7.52
C GLN A 30 -0.51 -4.31 6.25
N ARG A 31 -0.69 -3.33 5.36
CA ARG A 31 -1.46 -3.47 4.13
C ARG A 31 -0.85 -2.63 3.00
N GLU A 32 -0.95 -3.15 1.78
CA GLU A 32 -0.48 -2.47 0.57
C GLU A 32 -1.55 -2.51 -0.53
N VAL A 33 -1.75 -1.38 -1.21
CA VAL A 33 -2.62 -1.26 -2.40
C VAL A 33 -1.90 -0.49 -3.49
N GLY A 34 -1.70 -1.11 -4.65
CA GLY A 34 -1.09 -0.46 -5.81
C GLY A 34 -2.12 -0.10 -6.87
N ILE A 35 -2.01 1.12 -7.38
CA ILE A 35 -2.88 1.68 -8.42
C ILE A 35 -2.10 1.80 -9.72
N GLY A 36 -2.60 1.16 -10.78
CA GLY A 36 -2.02 1.19 -12.11
C GLY A 36 -2.30 2.49 -12.86
N ALA A 37 -1.69 2.62 -14.05
CA ALA A 37 -1.81 3.82 -14.88
C ALA A 37 -3.24 4.16 -15.37
N ASN A 38 -4.14 3.17 -15.32
CA ASN A 38 -5.56 3.33 -15.66
C ASN A 38 -6.43 3.66 -14.44
N GLY A 39 -5.83 3.88 -13.26
CA GLY A 39 -6.54 4.14 -12.01
C GLY A 39 -7.15 2.89 -11.36
N LEU A 40 -6.91 1.69 -11.90
CA LEU A 40 -7.40 0.44 -11.32
C LEU A 40 -6.45 -0.08 -10.23
N VAL A 41 -7.02 -0.78 -9.25
CA VAL A 41 -6.25 -1.54 -8.27
C VAL A 41 -5.61 -2.74 -8.96
N ILE A 42 -4.28 -2.76 -9.01
CA ILE A 42 -3.49 -3.85 -9.64
C ILE A 42 -2.65 -4.63 -8.62
N HIS A 43 -2.51 -4.11 -7.41
CA HIS A 43 -1.86 -4.77 -6.28
C HIS A 43 -2.72 -4.58 -5.03
N HIS A 44 -2.95 -5.65 -4.29
CA HIS A 44 -3.76 -5.63 -3.06
C HIS A 44 -3.29 -6.76 -2.15
N LEU A 45 -2.62 -6.42 -1.05
CA LEU A 45 -1.86 -7.38 -0.28
C LEU A 45 -1.80 -7.04 1.21
N VAL A 46 -1.86 -8.09 2.04
CA VAL A 46 -1.38 -8.08 3.43
C VAL A 46 0.00 -8.76 3.40
N PRO A 47 1.11 -8.04 3.69
CA PRO A 47 2.45 -8.61 3.69
C PRO A 47 2.59 -9.83 4.61
N THR A 48 3.29 -10.85 4.13
CA THR A 48 3.65 -12.06 4.89
C THR A 48 5.03 -12.55 4.46
N THR A 49 5.61 -13.53 5.16
CA THR A 49 6.89 -14.13 4.74
C THR A 49 6.84 -14.77 3.35
N GLY A 50 5.70 -15.35 2.95
CA GLY A 50 5.52 -15.97 1.63
C GLY A 50 5.06 -15.01 0.54
N ARG A 51 4.53 -13.84 0.90
CA ARG A 51 4.12 -12.76 -0.01
C ARG A 51 4.51 -11.42 0.63
N PRO A 52 5.79 -11.04 0.54
CA PRO A 52 6.33 -9.93 1.31
C PRO A 52 5.77 -8.57 0.89
N GLY A 53 5.29 -8.41 -0.35
CA GLY A 53 4.85 -7.11 -0.85
C GLY A 53 6.02 -6.24 -1.27
N TRP A 54 5.75 -4.96 -1.55
CA TRP A 54 6.74 -4.04 -2.09
C TRP A 54 7.74 -3.60 -1.05
N PHE A 55 7.26 -3.22 0.14
CA PHE A 55 8.14 -2.92 1.26
C PHE A 55 8.61 -4.17 1.99
N GLY A 56 8.13 -5.35 1.60
CA GLY A 56 8.43 -6.56 2.34
C GLY A 56 7.86 -6.50 3.76
N LEU A 57 8.52 -7.24 4.66
CA LEU A 57 8.36 -7.04 6.09
C LEU A 57 9.27 -5.88 6.56
N ALA A 58 9.33 -4.76 5.84
CA ALA A 58 10.15 -3.63 6.29
C ALA A 58 9.45 -2.86 7.40
N ARG A 59 10.29 -2.33 8.30
CA ARG A 59 9.93 -1.29 9.24
C ARG A 59 10.37 0.05 8.67
N LEU A 60 9.41 0.94 8.43
CA LEU A 60 9.68 2.29 7.94
C LEU A 60 10.27 3.15 9.06
N SER A 61 11.27 3.96 8.71
CA SER A 61 11.85 4.95 9.63
C SER A 61 10.85 6.05 9.97
N SER A 62 10.96 6.63 11.17
CA SER A 62 10.08 7.74 11.62
C SER A 62 10.07 8.95 10.68
N LEU A 63 11.18 9.21 9.96
CA LEU A 63 11.26 10.28 8.96
C LEU A 63 10.33 10.07 7.75
N MET A 64 9.91 8.83 7.50
CA MET A 64 9.00 8.47 6.41
C MET A 64 7.54 8.38 6.86
N LEU A 65 7.26 8.50 8.17
CA LEU A 65 5.94 8.29 8.76
C LEU A 65 5.07 9.55 8.82
N SER A 66 5.27 10.50 7.90
CA SER A 66 4.37 11.63 7.75
C SER A 66 3.17 11.23 6.90
N SER A 67 2.05 10.89 7.54
CA SER A 67 0.81 10.54 6.83
C SER A 67 0.44 11.63 5.82
N ASN A 68 0.24 11.25 4.56
CA ASN A 68 -0.10 12.14 3.47
C ASN A 68 -1.42 11.76 2.77
N VAL A 69 -2.10 10.75 3.29
CA VAL A 69 -3.39 10.28 2.83
C VAL A 69 -4.28 9.94 4.03
N SER A 70 -5.58 10.18 3.91
CA SER A 70 -6.53 9.82 4.97
C SER A 70 -6.80 8.32 5.01
N LYS A 71 -7.15 7.78 6.18
CA LYS A 71 -7.68 6.42 6.31
C LYS A 71 -8.80 6.13 5.31
N ARG A 72 -9.74 7.07 5.18
CA ARG A 72 -10.91 6.89 4.30
C ARG A 72 -10.49 6.70 2.84
N GLU A 73 -9.54 7.49 2.36
CA GLU A 73 -9.04 7.35 0.99
C GLU A 73 -8.33 6.00 0.79
N PHE A 74 -7.53 5.55 1.77
CA PHE A 74 -6.92 4.23 1.72
C PHE A 74 -7.97 3.11 1.62
N GLU A 75 -8.99 3.11 2.48
CA GLU A 75 -9.99 2.04 2.54
C GLU A 75 -10.84 1.95 1.26
N VAL A 76 -11.09 3.07 0.58
CA VAL A 76 -11.79 3.05 -0.73
C VAL A 76 -11.06 2.16 -1.73
N TYR A 77 -9.73 2.28 -1.81
CA TYR A 77 -8.94 1.46 -2.73
C TYR A 77 -8.73 0.03 -2.20
N TRP A 78 -8.60 -0.12 -0.88
CA TRP A 78 -8.51 -1.43 -0.24
C TRP A 78 -9.77 -2.28 -0.53
N ASP A 79 -10.95 -1.74 -0.25
CA ASP A 79 -12.23 -2.45 -0.45
C ASP A 79 -12.49 -2.74 -1.93
N ALA A 80 -12.11 -1.82 -2.83
CA ALA A 80 -12.19 -2.04 -4.28
C ALA A 80 -11.30 -3.21 -4.74
N GLY A 81 -10.09 -3.32 -4.19
CA GLY A 81 -9.19 -4.46 -4.45
C GLY A 81 -9.69 -5.79 -3.88
N ALA A 82 -10.42 -5.76 -2.75
CA ALA A 82 -11.04 -6.93 -2.16
C ALA A 82 -12.27 -7.42 -2.96
N ALA A 83 -13.08 -6.51 -3.49
CA ALA A 83 -14.28 -6.82 -4.27
C ALA A 83 -13.97 -7.50 -5.63
N GLY A 84 -12.75 -7.32 -6.16
CA GLY A 84 -12.29 -7.93 -7.42
C GLY A 84 -11.82 -9.38 -7.32
N ARG A 85 -11.81 -10.00 -6.13
CA ARG A 85 -11.37 -11.41 -5.97
C ARG A 85 -12.56 -12.37 -6.15
N PRO A 86 -12.51 -13.34 -7.09
CA PRO A 86 -13.40 -14.49 -7.00
C PRO A 86 -13.11 -15.22 -5.68
N ALA A 87 -14.15 -15.58 -4.95
CA ALA A 87 -14.05 -16.47 -3.81
C ALA A 87 -13.38 -17.78 -4.27
N ILE A 88 -12.22 -18.08 -3.69
CA ILE A 88 -11.52 -19.36 -3.87
C ILE A 88 -12.17 -20.41 -2.98
#